data_AF-A0A7C4S7K5-F1
#
_entry.id   AF-A0A7C4S7K5-F1
#
_cell.length_a   1.000
_cell.length_b   1.000
_cell.length_c   1.000
_cell.angle_alpha   90.00
_cell.angle_beta   90.00
_cell.angle_gamma   90.00
#
_symmetry.space_group_name_H-M   'P 1'
#
loop_
_entity.id
_entity.type
_entity.pdbx_description
1 polymer ?
#
loop_
_entity_poly.entity_id
_entity_poly.type
_entity_poly.pdbx_seq_one_letter_code
_entity_poly.pdbx_strand_id
1 'polypeptide(L)'
;MKILSKSNDTVKLLASPDEELLERGDYLVIEDNSKKLLIQVIDIEYADLPGMLEDTLRELSAEDVKNFSSIDPYSIGSLIAKLREARLIIGKFRGVLVDGDLRNDILWLPSRFYSRIGKASSSLINELSRSSGRRTILLGECMGDWFTVNAESLDGKLTIITGKKEMGKSHLAKLLVVGLVEYGARILVFDVNGEYGGLSKKIDGSDSELSDRLKVMIPGWNFKTAIEDAGLKTMLDILRYVYDTPPASLREFSRIWYITERIYGRVTLKGLIEALTKTQMNESIREALLSRLLSIEDLEFFDDENPQSLENLLGELEYGGALIVDLSKSLPHGRRLVVEYVLSKLSTILKNNQYPPLFLLAEEAHLYLRDTYWDDLVTRMRHIGVFPIFVTNQPDMIPDSVYRQADNIFLFNFTNDSDLDYLAKASRVDAETVKRVVKALPPKRCLIVGRIVNDIPVVVKVRELHVKTMGETKLFFTQPQRGDL
;
A
#
# COMPACT_ATOMS: atom_id res chain seq x y z
N MET A 1 -2.96 -20.55 29.47
CA MET A 1 -4.04 -19.55 29.30
C MET A 1 -5.40 -20.23 29.49
N LYS A 2 -6.49 -19.49 29.77
CA LYS A 2 -7.86 -20.01 29.89
C LYS A 2 -8.88 -19.12 29.18
N ILE A 3 -9.97 -19.71 28.71
CA ILE A 3 -11.06 -18.96 28.05
C ILE A 3 -11.92 -18.28 29.11
N LEU A 4 -11.94 -16.94 29.12
CA LEU A 4 -12.82 -16.15 29.98
C LEU A 4 -14.22 -16.06 29.38
N SER A 5 -14.30 -15.61 28.13
CA SER A 5 -15.57 -15.49 27.41
C SER A 5 -15.37 -15.46 25.89
N LYS A 6 -16.43 -15.77 25.15
CA LYS A 6 -16.53 -15.51 23.72
C LYS A 6 -17.87 -14.84 23.44
N SER A 7 -17.85 -13.69 22.79
CA SER A 7 -19.02 -12.94 22.37
C SER A 7 -18.85 -12.58 20.90
N ASN A 8 -19.79 -13.01 20.05
CA ASN A 8 -19.67 -12.93 18.60
C ASN A 8 -18.35 -13.56 18.11
N ASP A 9 -17.53 -12.75 17.45
CA ASP A 9 -16.20 -13.01 16.93
C ASP A 9 -15.08 -12.59 17.91
N THR A 10 -15.38 -11.96 19.05
CA THR A 10 -14.39 -11.63 20.07
C THR A 10 -14.24 -12.76 21.09
N VAL A 11 -13.01 -13.19 21.33
CA VAL A 11 -12.62 -14.17 22.35
C VAL A 11 -11.72 -13.48 23.37
N LYS A 12 -12.09 -13.57 24.65
CA LYS A 12 -11.29 -13.08 25.77
C LYS A 12 -10.63 -14.24 26.47
N LEU A 13 -9.30 -14.19 26.60
CA LEU A 13 -8.51 -15.19 27.31
C LEU A 13 -7.81 -14.57 28.51
N LEU A 14 -7.73 -15.32 29.59
CA LEU A 14 -6.94 -14.99 30.75
C LEU A 14 -5.59 -15.73 30.66
N ALA A 15 -4.50 -14.97 30.68
CA ALA A 15 -3.14 -15.49 30.65
C ALA A 15 -2.43 -15.17 31.97
N SER A 16 -1.67 -16.14 32.47
CA SER A 16 -0.78 -15.93 33.62
C SER A 16 0.37 -15.00 33.22
N PRO A 17 0.97 -14.27 34.18
CA PRO A 17 2.19 -13.48 33.92
C PRO A 17 3.32 -14.33 33.32
N ASP A 18 3.41 -15.60 33.73
CA ASP A 18 4.46 -16.54 33.32
C ASP A 18 4.30 -17.08 31.89
N GLU A 19 3.16 -16.82 31.23
CA GLU A 19 2.93 -17.24 29.83
C GLU A 19 3.79 -16.44 28.85
N GLU A 20 4.04 -17.00 27.66
CA GLU A 20 4.82 -16.32 26.61
C GLU A 20 4.31 -14.90 26.31
N LEU A 21 5.22 -14.01 25.91
CA LEU A 21 4.86 -12.69 25.42
C LEU A 21 4.21 -12.83 24.04
N LEU A 22 3.10 -12.11 23.86
CA LEU A 22 2.34 -12.04 22.63
C LEU A 22 2.38 -10.62 22.11
N GLU A 23 2.44 -10.47 20.79
CA GLU A 23 2.31 -9.19 20.12
C GLU A 23 0.93 -9.04 19.47
N ARG A 24 0.47 -7.80 19.26
CA ARG A 24 -0.75 -7.55 18.47
C ARG A 24 -0.53 -8.04 17.04
N GLY A 25 -1.45 -8.87 16.56
CA GLY A 25 -1.36 -9.55 15.27
C GLY A 25 -0.95 -11.02 15.35
N ASP A 26 -0.37 -11.46 16.48
CA ASP A 26 -0.03 -12.86 16.71
C ASP A 26 -1.28 -13.74 16.68
N TYR A 27 -1.09 -15.01 16.31
CA TYR A 27 -2.15 -15.99 16.32
C TYR A 27 -2.03 -16.95 17.49
N LEU A 28 -3.18 -17.33 18.06
CA LEU A 28 -3.29 -18.41 19.03
C LEU A 28 -4.21 -19.50 18.46
N VAL A 29 -3.95 -20.73 18.89
CA VAL A 29 -4.77 -21.89 18.58
C VAL A 29 -5.39 -22.42 19.87
N ILE A 30 -6.71 -22.58 19.86
CA ILE A 30 -7.46 -23.24 20.93
C ILE A 30 -7.84 -24.65 20.46
N GLU A 31 -7.18 -25.65 21.01
CA GLU A 31 -7.40 -27.06 20.68
C GLU A 31 -8.33 -27.72 21.68
N ASP A 32 -9.37 -28.37 21.19
CA ASP A 32 -10.26 -29.20 21.99
C ASP A 32 -10.74 -30.39 21.16
N ASN A 33 -10.38 -31.59 21.61
CA ASN A 33 -10.52 -32.85 20.88
C ASN A 33 -9.81 -32.79 19.50
N SER A 34 -10.55 -33.02 18.41
CA SER A 34 -10.02 -33.02 17.04
C SER A 34 -10.13 -31.67 16.33
N LYS A 35 -10.70 -30.65 16.97
CA LYS A 35 -10.94 -29.34 16.35
C LYS A 35 -10.02 -28.29 16.95
N LYS A 36 -9.61 -27.35 16.12
CA LYS A 36 -8.76 -26.23 16.52
C LYS A 36 -9.41 -24.92 16.12
N LEU A 37 -9.54 -23.99 17.05
CA LEU A 37 -10.11 -22.67 16.81
C LEU A 37 -8.96 -21.67 16.70
N LEU A 38 -8.90 -20.95 15.58
CA LEU A 38 -7.87 -19.95 15.31
C LEU A 38 -8.36 -18.58 15.78
N ILE A 39 -7.56 -17.92 16.62
CA ILE A 39 -7.79 -16.53 17.02
C ILE A 39 -6.57 -15.66 16.70
N GLN A 40 -6.81 -14.42 16.32
CA GLN A 40 -5.78 -13.40 16.18
C GLN A 40 -5.84 -12.45 17.36
N VAL A 41 -4.71 -12.24 18.05
CA VAL A 41 -4.57 -11.28 19.14
C VAL A 41 -4.71 -9.86 18.59
N ILE A 42 -5.72 -9.13 19.02
CA ILE A 42 -5.93 -7.72 18.63
C ILE A 42 -5.54 -6.76 19.76
N ASP A 43 -5.56 -7.23 21.01
CA ASP A 43 -5.20 -6.44 22.18
C ASP A 43 -4.77 -7.29 23.37
N ILE A 44 -4.05 -6.65 24.30
CA ILE A 44 -3.67 -7.22 25.59
C ILE A 44 -3.86 -6.13 26.65
N GLU A 45 -4.72 -6.41 27.62
CA GLU A 45 -5.09 -5.51 28.71
C GLU A 45 -4.75 -6.19 30.07
N TYR A 46 -4.81 -5.44 31.17
CA TYR A 46 -4.82 -6.06 32.49
C TYR A 46 -6.18 -6.73 32.75
N ALA A 47 -6.17 -7.87 33.43
CA ALA A 47 -7.41 -8.49 33.86
C ALA A 47 -8.07 -7.62 34.96
N ASP A 48 -9.25 -7.10 34.66
CA ASP A 48 -10.05 -6.36 35.65
C ASP A 48 -10.70 -7.36 36.61
N LEU A 49 -10.36 -7.26 37.90
CA LEU A 49 -10.91 -8.13 38.94
C LEU A 49 -12.20 -7.50 39.48
N PRO A 50 -13.29 -8.26 39.67
CA PRO A 50 -14.52 -7.72 40.25
C PRO A 50 -14.24 -7.00 41.58
N GLY A 51 -14.81 -5.80 41.78
CA GLY A 51 -14.45 -4.91 42.90
C GLY A 51 -14.48 -5.54 44.29
N MET A 52 -15.37 -6.48 44.58
CA MET A 52 -15.36 -7.21 45.86
C MET A 52 -14.13 -8.08 46.07
N LEU A 53 -13.62 -8.72 45.00
CA LEU A 53 -12.34 -9.41 45.04
C LEU A 53 -11.23 -8.38 45.24
N GLU A 54 -11.20 -7.29 44.48
CA GLU A 54 -10.18 -6.25 44.63
C GLU A 54 -10.13 -5.64 46.05
N ASP A 55 -11.29 -5.38 46.66
CA ASP A 55 -11.42 -4.89 48.04
C ASP A 55 -10.93 -5.93 49.06
N THR A 56 -11.35 -7.19 48.92
CA THR A 56 -10.86 -8.30 49.77
C THR A 56 -9.35 -8.48 49.61
N LEU A 57 -8.81 -8.30 48.40
CA LEU A 57 -7.38 -8.36 48.12
C LEU A 57 -6.61 -7.19 48.75
N ARG A 58 -7.21 -6.00 48.82
CA ARG A 58 -6.65 -4.82 49.48
C ARG A 58 -6.63 -5.00 51.00
N GLU A 59 -7.66 -5.61 51.59
CA GLU A 59 -7.71 -5.95 53.02
C GLU A 59 -6.64 -6.99 53.39
N LEU A 60 -6.53 -8.10 52.63
CA LEU A 60 -5.52 -9.14 52.85
C LEU A 60 -4.07 -8.60 52.71
N SER A 61 -3.82 -7.78 51.68
CA SER A 61 -2.51 -7.14 51.50
C SER A 61 -2.17 -6.16 52.64
N ALA A 62 -3.16 -5.53 53.28
CA ALA A 62 -2.96 -4.64 54.40
C ALA A 62 -2.70 -5.38 55.73
N GLU A 63 -3.20 -6.61 55.86
CA GLU A 63 -2.92 -7.50 57.00
C GLU A 63 -1.50 -8.07 56.95
N ASP A 64 -1.01 -8.45 55.76
CA ASP A 64 0.35 -8.98 55.57
C ASP A 64 1.46 -7.95 55.88
N VAL A 65 1.21 -6.65 55.70
CA VAL A 65 2.20 -5.59 55.96
C VAL A 65 2.43 -5.36 57.47
N LYS A 66 1.52 -5.83 58.35
CA LYS A 66 1.65 -5.63 59.80
C LYS A 66 2.48 -6.71 60.51
N ASN A 67 2.75 -7.85 59.89
CA ASN A 67 3.55 -8.93 60.47
C ASN A 67 4.72 -9.28 59.57
N PHE A 68 5.90 -8.75 59.87
CA PHE A 68 7.18 -9.16 59.28
C PHE A 68 7.53 -10.59 59.71
N SER A 69 6.89 -11.56 59.06
CA SER A 69 7.28 -12.98 58.89
C SER A 69 6.08 -13.80 58.39
N SER A 70 5.33 -13.31 57.40
CA SER A 70 4.31 -14.16 56.76
C SER A 70 5.01 -15.20 55.88
N ILE A 71 5.23 -16.37 56.48
CA ILE A 71 5.35 -17.61 55.73
C ILE A 71 3.99 -17.75 55.02
N ASP A 72 3.99 -17.90 53.70
CA ASP A 72 2.79 -18.18 52.88
C ASP A 72 2.74 -19.68 52.58
N PRO A 73 2.44 -20.56 53.57
CA PRO A 73 2.52 -22.02 53.41
C PRO A 73 1.54 -22.56 52.37
N TYR A 74 0.53 -21.77 51.99
CA TYR A 74 -0.50 -22.14 51.01
C TYR A 74 -0.38 -21.36 49.69
N SER A 75 0.66 -20.53 49.52
CA SER A 75 0.88 -19.73 48.31
C SER A 75 -0.26 -18.76 47.97
N ILE A 76 -1.08 -18.36 48.94
CA ILE A 76 -2.27 -17.51 48.75
C ILE A 76 -1.85 -16.11 48.29
N GLY A 77 -0.87 -15.48 48.96
CA GLY A 77 -0.36 -14.16 48.57
C GLY A 77 0.27 -14.19 47.17
N SER A 78 0.98 -15.27 46.84
CA SER A 78 1.58 -15.44 45.51
C SER A 78 0.53 -15.70 44.40
N LEU A 79 -0.54 -16.46 44.69
CA LEU A 79 -1.66 -16.67 43.77
C LEU A 79 -2.42 -15.37 43.51
N ILE A 80 -2.58 -14.55 44.54
CA ILE A 80 -3.22 -13.23 44.48
C ILE A 80 -2.40 -12.27 43.61
N ALA A 81 -1.08 -12.19 43.81
CA ALA A 81 -0.20 -11.36 42.99
C ALA A 81 -0.28 -11.78 41.51
N LYS A 82 -0.25 -13.10 41.23
CA LYS A 82 -0.42 -13.63 39.88
C LYS A 82 -1.77 -13.31 39.25
N LEU A 83 -2.84 -13.19 40.04
CA LEU A 83 -4.16 -12.80 39.54
C LEU A 83 -4.21 -11.30 39.20
N ARG A 84 -3.57 -10.43 39.99
CA ARG A 84 -3.50 -8.98 39.70
C ARG A 84 -2.65 -8.66 38.47
N GLU A 85 -1.62 -9.47 38.22
CA GLU A 85 -0.75 -9.34 37.04
C GLU A 85 -1.25 -10.14 35.83
N ALA A 86 -2.39 -10.83 35.96
CA ALA A 86 -2.95 -11.61 34.88
C ALA A 86 -3.29 -10.71 33.68
N ARG A 87 -2.96 -11.20 32.49
CA ARG A 87 -3.20 -10.50 31.23
C ARG A 87 -4.53 -10.95 30.65
N LEU A 88 -5.35 -9.99 30.27
CA LEU A 88 -6.54 -10.20 29.46
C LEU A 88 -6.16 -10.08 27.98
N ILE A 89 -6.09 -11.20 27.28
CA ILE A 89 -5.87 -11.22 25.83
C ILE A 89 -7.21 -11.08 25.15
N ILE A 90 -7.32 -10.12 24.24
CA ILE A 90 -8.49 -9.94 23.38
C ILE A 90 -8.11 -10.43 21.99
N GLY A 91 -8.79 -11.47 21.53
CA GLY A 91 -8.58 -12.06 20.22
C GLY A 91 -9.82 -11.99 19.33
N LYS A 92 -9.62 -11.91 18.02
CA LYS A 92 -10.67 -12.16 17.00
C LYS A 92 -10.63 -13.58 16.50
N PHE A 93 -11.78 -14.22 16.50
CA PHE A 93 -12.03 -15.48 15.82
C PHE A 93 -11.80 -15.34 14.31
N ARG A 94 -10.99 -16.23 13.75
CA ARG A 94 -10.69 -16.27 12.31
C ARG A 94 -11.23 -17.49 11.60
N GLY A 95 -11.57 -18.55 12.33
CA GLY A 95 -12.13 -19.78 11.78
C GLY A 95 -11.85 -20.98 12.67
N VAL A 96 -12.42 -22.12 12.29
CA VAL A 96 -12.15 -23.43 12.88
C VAL A 96 -11.37 -24.24 11.87
N LEU A 97 -10.18 -24.73 12.24
CA LEU A 97 -9.45 -25.69 11.44
C LEU A 97 -10.06 -27.07 11.61
N VAL A 98 -10.44 -27.66 10.48
CA VAL A 98 -10.90 -29.06 10.37
C VAL A 98 -10.17 -29.68 9.19
N ASP A 99 -9.48 -30.79 9.43
CA ASP A 99 -8.73 -31.53 8.41
C ASP A 99 -7.70 -30.70 7.60
N GLY A 100 -7.16 -29.64 8.22
CA GLY A 100 -6.18 -28.71 7.61
C GLY A 100 -6.80 -27.45 7.01
N ASP A 101 -8.11 -27.45 6.74
CA ASP A 101 -8.81 -26.32 6.14
C ASP A 101 -9.39 -25.38 7.19
N LEU A 102 -9.16 -24.07 7.02
CA LEU A 102 -9.79 -23.04 7.85
C LEU A 102 -11.22 -22.80 7.38
N ARG A 103 -12.19 -23.11 8.25
CA ARG A 103 -13.62 -23.00 7.97
C ARG A 103 -14.28 -21.95 8.85
N ASN A 104 -14.96 -20.99 8.23
CA ASN A 104 -15.62 -19.87 8.93
C ASN A 104 -17.13 -20.07 9.12
N ASP A 105 -17.70 -21.08 8.45
CA ASP A 105 -19.10 -21.51 8.54
C ASP A 105 -19.40 -22.35 9.80
N ILE A 106 -18.36 -22.87 10.45
CA ILE A 106 -18.52 -23.74 11.62
C ILE A 106 -18.73 -22.92 12.89
N LEU A 107 -19.94 -23.03 13.46
CA LEU A 107 -20.25 -22.52 14.79
C LEU A 107 -19.88 -23.56 15.86
N TRP A 108 -18.63 -23.54 16.31
CA TRP A 108 -18.13 -24.42 17.35
C TRP A 108 -17.50 -23.63 18.51
N LEU A 109 -17.68 -24.14 19.73
CA LEU A 109 -17.11 -23.59 20.95
C LEU A 109 -16.25 -24.64 21.66
N PRO A 110 -14.96 -24.36 21.88
CA PRO A 110 -14.10 -25.23 22.68
C PRO A 110 -14.46 -25.16 24.17
N SER A 111 -14.17 -26.23 24.90
CA SER A 111 -14.33 -26.30 26.34
C SER A 111 -13.50 -25.24 27.05
N ARG A 112 -14.10 -24.47 27.97
CA ARG A 112 -13.37 -23.45 28.76
C ARG A 112 -12.33 -24.05 29.70
N PHE A 113 -12.56 -25.29 30.15
CA PHE A 113 -11.74 -25.93 31.17
C PHE A 113 -10.69 -26.86 30.58
N TYR A 114 -11.07 -27.63 29.55
CA TYR A 114 -10.25 -28.72 29.01
C TYR A 114 -9.48 -28.36 27.74
N SER A 115 -9.81 -27.23 27.08
CA SER A 115 -9.06 -26.81 25.91
C SER A 115 -7.61 -26.46 26.24
N ARG A 116 -6.73 -26.71 25.27
CA ARG A 116 -5.34 -26.27 25.29
C ARG A 116 -5.23 -25.03 24.42
N ILE A 117 -4.57 -24.01 24.94
CA ILE A 117 -4.37 -22.75 24.24
C ILE A 117 -2.87 -22.53 24.13
N GLY A 118 -2.39 -22.29 22.92
CA GLY A 118 -0.98 -21.98 22.66
C GLY A 118 -0.82 -21.05 21.47
N LYS A 119 0.38 -20.51 21.29
CA LYS A 119 0.73 -19.70 20.14
C LYS A 119 0.68 -20.56 18.86
N ALA A 120 0.11 -20.02 17.80
CA ALA A 120 0.15 -20.66 16.50
C ALA A 120 1.59 -20.68 15.97
N SER A 121 1.99 -21.77 15.34
CA SER A 121 3.25 -21.82 14.61
C SER A 121 3.20 -20.89 13.40
N SER A 122 4.29 -20.19 13.11
CA SER A 122 4.49 -19.39 11.89
C SER A 122 4.19 -20.18 10.61
N SER A 123 4.60 -21.47 10.56
CA SER A 123 4.35 -22.37 9.44
C SER A 123 2.87 -22.57 9.15
N LEU A 124 2.03 -22.67 10.18
CA LEU A 124 0.58 -22.77 10.05
C LEU A 124 0.00 -21.49 9.44
N ILE A 125 0.44 -20.33 9.91
CA ILE A 125 -0.04 -19.04 9.38
C ILE A 125 0.43 -18.85 7.94
N ASN A 126 1.67 -19.21 7.62
CA ASN A 126 2.18 -19.23 6.25
C ASN A 126 1.36 -20.15 5.33
N GLU A 127 1.00 -21.35 5.78
CA GLU A 127 0.20 -22.30 5.01
C GLU A 127 -1.22 -21.76 4.76
N LEU A 128 -1.89 -21.31 5.82
CA LEU A 128 -3.27 -20.80 5.73
C LEU A 128 -3.37 -19.51 4.90
N SER A 129 -2.36 -18.63 5.00
CA SER A 129 -2.30 -17.36 4.27
C SER A 129 -1.79 -17.51 2.83
N ARG A 130 -1.32 -18.70 2.44
CA ARG A 130 -0.74 -18.93 1.12
C ARG A 130 -1.80 -18.82 0.03
N SER A 131 -1.69 -17.80 -0.79
CA SER A 131 -2.48 -17.66 -2.01
C SER A 131 -2.01 -18.62 -3.11
N SER A 132 -2.80 -18.79 -4.18
CA SER A 132 -2.39 -19.60 -5.34
C SER A 132 -1.26 -18.91 -6.12
N GLY A 133 -0.24 -19.67 -6.51
CA GLY A 133 0.89 -19.13 -7.29
C GLY A 133 2.16 -19.95 -7.14
N ARG A 134 3.17 -19.63 -7.96
CA ARG A 134 4.48 -20.28 -7.95
C ARG A 134 5.64 -19.32 -7.67
N ARG A 135 5.43 -18.02 -7.91
CA ARG A 135 6.46 -16.99 -7.81
C ARG A 135 6.41 -16.33 -6.44
N THR A 136 7.32 -16.70 -5.55
CA THR A 136 7.32 -16.25 -4.15
C THR A 136 8.15 -14.99 -3.96
N ILE A 137 7.55 -13.93 -3.41
CA ILE A 137 8.24 -12.71 -2.97
C ILE A 137 8.41 -12.78 -1.45
N LEU A 138 9.65 -12.74 -0.98
CA LEU A 138 9.98 -12.66 0.44
C LEU A 138 9.71 -11.26 0.98
N LEU A 139 8.67 -11.09 1.80
CA LEU A 139 8.29 -9.79 2.35
C LEU A 139 9.05 -9.46 3.64
N GLY A 140 9.32 -10.47 4.48
CA GLY A 140 10.00 -10.28 5.76
C GLY A 140 9.59 -11.31 6.78
N GLU A 141 9.34 -10.91 8.02
CA GLU A 141 9.11 -11.83 9.14
C GLU A 141 7.67 -11.75 9.65
N CYS A 142 7.07 -12.91 9.93
CA CYS A 142 5.80 -13.06 10.64
C CYS A 142 5.99 -14.02 11.81
N MET A 143 5.60 -13.60 13.02
CA MET A 143 5.70 -14.41 14.24
C MET A 143 7.10 -15.03 14.47
N GLY A 144 8.17 -14.36 14.02
CA GLY A 144 9.57 -14.77 14.21
C GLY A 144 10.20 -15.52 13.03
N ASP A 145 9.43 -15.91 12.01
CA ASP A 145 9.93 -16.64 10.84
C ASP A 145 9.67 -15.92 9.52
N TRP A 146 10.38 -16.31 8.46
CA TRP A 146 10.23 -15.73 7.13
C TRP A 146 8.82 -15.93 6.57
N PHE A 147 8.29 -14.85 5.98
CA PHE A 147 6.97 -14.73 5.39
C PHE A 147 7.08 -14.35 3.91
N THR A 148 6.41 -15.13 3.07
CA THR A 148 6.41 -14.97 1.60
C THR A 148 5.00 -14.83 1.07
N VAL A 149 4.83 -14.06 0.00
CA VAL A 149 3.57 -13.97 -0.75
C VAL A 149 3.79 -14.34 -2.21
N ASN A 150 2.73 -14.76 -2.91
CA ASN A 150 2.84 -15.06 -4.34
C ASN A 150 2.63 -13.80 -5.19
N ALA A 151 3.52 -13.57 -6.16
CA ALA A 151 3.43 -12.47 -7.12
C ALA A 151 2.10 -12.51 -7.93
N GLU A 152 1.58 -13.71 -8.19
CA GLU A 152 0.28 -13.90 -8.86
C GLU A 152 -0.90 -13.28 -8.09
N SER A 153 -0.73 -12.98 -6.79
CA SER A 153 -1.75 -12.27 -6.01
C SER A 153 -1.78 -10.77 -6.26
N LEU A 154 -0.79 -10.23 -6.96
CA LEU A 154 -0.73 -8.84 -7.41
C LEU A 154 -1.12 -8.74 -8.89
N ASP A 155 -0.91 -9.79 -9.68
CA ASP A 155 -1.24 -9.89 -11.10
C ASP A 155 -2.76 -9.82 -11.34
N GLY A 156 -3.24 -8.84 -12.12
CA GLY A 156 -4.68 -8.61 -12.31
C GLY A 156 -5.38 -7.98 -11.12
N LYS A 157 -4.65 -7.45 -10.13
CA LYS A 157 -5.19 -7.03 -8.82
C LYS A 157 -4.82 -5.60 -8.48
N LEU A 158 -5.76 -4.90 -7.84
CA LEU A 158 -5.52 -3.55 -7.31
C LEU A 158 -4.94 -3.68 -5.91
N THR A 159 -3.77 -3.09 -5.68
CA THR A 159 -3.10 -3.11 -4.39
C THR A 159 -2.95 -1.70 -3.84
N ILE A 160 -3.27 -1.51 -2.56
CA ILE A 160 -3.10 -0.24 -1.87
C ILE A 160 -2.11 -0.41 -0.71
N ILE A 161 -1.14 0.48 -0.61
CA ILE A 161 -0.16 0.56 0.47
C ILE A 161 -0.36 1.90 1.16
N THR A 162 -0.76 1.87 2.43
CA THR A 162 -1.16 3.09 3.14
C THR A 162 -0.73 3.09 4.60
N GLY A 163 -0.49 4.28 5.15
CA GLY A 163 0.13 4.51 6.47
C GLY A 163 0.58 5.95 6.66
N LYS A 164 0.80 6.38 7.90
CA LYS A 164 1.46 7.67 8.16
C LYS A 164 2.88 7.73 7.56
N LYS A 165 3.44 8.93 7.44
CA LYS A 165 4.82 9.12 6.92
C LYS A 165 5.84 8.34 7.78
N GLU A 166 6.96 7.96 7.16
CA GLU A 166 8.10 7.29 7.83
C GLU A 166 7.84 5.88 8.39
N MET A 167 6.71 5.23 8.06
CA MET A 167 6.42 3.88 8.55
C MET A 167 6.97 2.73 7.69
N GLY A 168 7.58 3.01 6.54
CA GLY A 168 8.12 1.98 5.64
C GLY A 168 7.24 1.64 4.43
N LYS A 169 6.28 2.50 4.06
CA LYS A 169 5.46 2.32 2.84
C LYS A 169 6.30 2.23 1.56
N SER A 170 7.11 3.26 1.29
CA SER A 170 7.98 3.29 0.09
C SER A 170 9.02 2.18 0.13
N HIS A 171 9.42 1.74 1.33
CA HIS A 171 10.30 0.57 1.50
C HIS A 171 9.64 -0.74 1.04
N LEU A 172 8.41 -1.01 1.48
CA LEU A 172 7.64 -2.16 0.99
C LEU A 172 7.36 -2.06 -0.51
N ALA A 173 6.99 -0.88 -0.99
CA ALA A 173 6.73 -0.62 -2.40
C ALA A 173 7.95 -0.97 -3.28
N LYS A 174 9.15 -0.53 -2.89
CA LYS A 174 10.42 -0.89 -3.54
C LYS A 174 10.68 -2.40 -3.50
N LEU A 175 10.38 -3.06 -2.38
CA LEU A 175 10.55 -4.51 -2.25
C LEU A 175 9.64 -5.27 -3.23
N LEU A 176 8.40 -4.81 -3.41
CA LEU A 176 7.48 -5.37 -4.39
C LEU A 176 7.96 -5.13 -5.82
N VAL A 177 8.46 -3.92 -6.13
CA VAL A 177 9.06 -3.61 -7.43
C VAL A 177 10.21 -4.57 -7.74
N VAL A 178 11.15 -4.71 -6.81
CA VAL A 178 12.31 -5.60 -6.98
C VAL A 178 11.86 -7.04 -7.21
N GLY A 179 11.02 -7.58 -6.31
CA GLY A 179 10.56 -8.96 -6.42
C GLY A 179 9.74 -9.25 -7.68
N LEU A 180 8.95 -8.28 -8.17
CA LEU A 180 8.20 -8.43 -9.41
C LEU A 180 9.11 -8.41 -10.64
N VAL A 181 10.09 -7.50 -10.70
CA VAL A 181 11.06 -7.44 -11.82
C VAL A 181 11.96 -8.68 -11.86
N GLU A 182 12.33 -9.26 -10.71
CA GLU A 182 13.03 -10.55 -10.64
C GLU A 182 12.28 -11.66 -11.38
N TYR A 183 10.93 -11.62 -11.36
CA TYR A 183 10.07 -12.55 -12.09
C TYR A 183 9.74 -12.11 -13.53
N GLY A 184 10.41 -11.10 -14.06
CA GLY A 184 10.24 -10.60 -15.43
C GLY A 184 9.05 -9.66 -15.62
N ALA A 185 8.51 -9.09 -14.53
CA ALA A 185 7.44 -8.11 -14.63
C ALA A 185 7.95 -6.79 -15.25
N ARG A 186 7.05 -6.11 -15.95
CA ARG A 186 7.23 -4.74 -16.44
C ARG A 186 6.51 -3.80 -15.49
N ILE A 187 7.21 -2.77 -15.03
CA ILE A 187 6.67 -1.86 -14.03
C ILE A 187 6.88 -0.41 -14.50
N LEU A 188 5.82 0.38 -14.49
CA LEU A 188 5.90 1.83 -14.60
C LEU A 188 5.73 2.42 -13.20
N VAL A 189 6.63 3.30 -12.79
CA VAL A 189 6.59 3.95 -11.48
C VAL A 189 6.44 5.45 -11.65
N PHE A 190 5.41 6.05 -11.05
CA PHE A 190 5.37 7.49 -10.81
C PHE A 190 6.06 7.79 -9.48
N ASP A 191 7.27 8.33 -9.56
CA ASP A 191 8.15 8.59 -8.41
C ASP A 191 8.09 10.08 -8.04
N VAL A 192 7.30 10.42 -7.03
CA VAL A 192 7.09 11.82 -6.63
C VAL A 192 8.26 12.33 -5.78
N ASN A 193 8.97 11.45 -5.11
CA ASN A 193 10.03 11.81 -4.16
C ASN A 193 11.44 11.61 -4.75
N GLY A 194 11.57 10.98 -5.92
CA GLY A 194 12.83 10.70 -6.59
C GLY A 194 13.62 9.56 -5.92
N GLU A 195 12.93 8.65 -5.23
CA GLU A 195 13.56 7.64 -4.40
C GLU A 195 13.87 6.31 -5.13
N TYR A 196 13.18 6.03 -6.23
CA TYR A 196 13.25 4.74 -6.93
C TYR A 196 14.45 4.66 -7.89
N GLY A 197 14.99 5.80 -8.35
CA GLY A 197 16.22 5.81 -9.14
C GLY A 197 17.43 5.19 -8.40
N GLY A 198 17.41 5.22 -7.06
CA GLY A 198 18.43 4.60 -6.21
C GLY A 198 18.48 3.06 -6.29
N LEU A 199 17.40 2.42 -6.76
CA LEU A 199 17.32 0.96 -6.88
C LEU A 199 18.36 0.36 -7.83
N SER A 200 18.96 1.17 -8.70
CA SER A 200 20.08 0.77 -9.57
C SER A 200 21.35 0.41 -8.80
N LYS A 201 21.48 0.83 -7.53
CA LYS A 201 22.68 0.60 -6.72
C LYS A 201 22.37 -0.15 -5.43
N LYS A 202 23.35 -0.92 -4.95
CA LYS A 202 23.38 -1.51 -3.61
C LYS A 202 23.84 -0.48 -2.57
N ILE A 203 23.68 -0.82 -1.30
CA ILE A 203 24.09 0.05 -0.17
C ILE A 203 25.60 0.34 -0.22
N ASP A 204 26.40 -0.63 -0.64
CA ASP A 204 27.86 -0.49 -0.83
C ASP A 204 28.27 0.34 -2.06
N GLY A 205 27.31 0.79 -2.86
CA GLY A 205 27.52 1.58 -4.06
C GLY A 205 27.76 0.77 -5.35
N SER A 206 27.85 -0.55 -5.27
CA SER A 206 27.91 -1.44 -6.43
C SER A 206 26.57 -1.50 -7.17
N ASP A 207 26.57 -1.97 -8.42
CA ASP A 207 25.33 -2.12 -9.19
C ASP A 207 24.42 -3.19 -8.60
N SER A 208 23.13 -2.90 -8.58
CA SER A 208 22.10 -3.87 -8.20
C SER A 208 21.75 -4.77 -9.39
N GLU A 209 21.06 -5.87 -9.11
CA GLU A 209 20.52 -6.78 -10.13
C GLU A 209 19.46 -6.12 -11.03
N LEU A 210 19.02 -4.91 -10.68
CA LEU A 210 18.09 -4.09 -11.45
C LEU A 210 18.77 -3.00 -12.26
N SER A 211 20.07 -2.76 -12.11
CA SER A 211 20.76 -1.62 -12.74
C SER A 211 20.51 -1.58 -14.25
N ASP A 212 20.69 -2.70 -14.94
CA ASP A 212 20.49 -2.82 -16.40
C ASP A 212 19.01 -2.86 -16.82
N ARG A 213 18.09 -3.01 -15.86
CA ARG A 213 16.64 -3.16 -16.09
C ARG A 213 15.84 -1.97 -15.58
N LEU A 214 16.52 -0.90 -15.14
CA LEU A 214 15.90 0.28 -14.57
C LEU A 214 16.19 1.50 -15.46
N LYS A 215 15.13 2.13 -15.94
CA LYS A 215 15.23 3.34 -16.77
C LYS A 215 14.57 4.52 -16.06
N VAL A 216 15.34 5.59 -15.81
CA VAL A 216 14.84 6.80 -15.15
C VAL A 216 14.57 7.89 -16.18
N MET A 217 13.33 8.37 -16.21
CA MET A 217 12.80 9.37 -17.13
C MET A 217 12.29 10.58 -16.34
N ILE A 218 12.92 11.73 -16.55
CA ILE A 218 12.60 13.02 -15.92
C ILE A 218 11.89 13.88 -16.98
N PRO A 219 10.60 14.21 -16.76
CA PRO A 219 9.83 15.06 -17.68
C PRO A 219 10.50 16.41 -17.89
N GLY A 220 10.54 16.87 -19.14
CA GLY A 220 11.15 18.15 -19.51
C GLY A 220 12.68 18.12 -19.58
N TRP A 221 13.32 16.98 -19.31
CA TRP A 221 14.78 16.84 -19.46
C TRP A 221 15.17 15.73 -20.42
N ASN A 222 15.12 14.47 -20.00
CA ASN A 222 15.38 13.31 -20.87
C ASN A 222 14.07 12.60 -21.30
N PHE A 223 12.92 13.06 -20.80
CA PHE A 223 11.59 12.64 -21.25
C PHE A 223 10.82 13.84 -21.77
N LYS A 224 10.84 14.02 -23.09
CA LYS A 224 10.02 15.00 -23.81
C LYS A 224 9.30 14.29 -24.93
N THR A 225 8.06 14.65 -25.24
CA THR A 225 7.24 13.97 -26.26
C THR A 225 6.71 14.95 -27.29
N ALA A 226 6.46 14.51 -28.52
CA ALA A 226 5.77 15.35 -29.50
C ALA A 226 4.28 15.43 -29.14
N ILE A 227 3.64 16.58 -29.43
CA ILE A 227 2.18 16.70 -29.28
C ILE A 227 1.46 15.74 -30.22
N GLU A 228 1.98 15.59 -31.43
CA GLU A 228 1.44 14.66 -32.42
C GLU A 228 1.45 13.20 -31.94
N ASP A 229 2.53 12.77 -31.28
CA ASP A 229 2.62 11.43 -30.70
C ASP A 229 1.62 11.25 -29.54
N ALA A 230 1.44 12.27 -28.70
CA ALA A 230 0.38 12.25 -27.69
C ALA A 230 -1.00 12.05 -28.32
N GLY A 231 -1.24 12.71 -29.46
CA GLY A 231 -2.47 12.63 -30.21
C GLY A 231 -3.64 13.39 -29.58
N LEU A 232 -4.68 13.60 -30.39
CA LEU A 232 -5.81 14.45 -30.01
C LEU A 232 -6.52 13.95 -28.73
N LYS A 233 -6.72 12.64 -28.60
CA LYS A 233 -7.43 12.06 -27.44
C LYS A 233 -6.71 12.41 -26.13
N THR A 234 -5.41 12.16 -26.05
CA THR A 234 -4.63 12.44 -24.84
C THR A 234 -4.57 13.95 -24.54
N MET A 235 -4.45 14.79 -25.57
CA MET A 235 -4.51 16.24 -25.36
C MET A 235 -5.89 16.72 -24.87
N LEU A 236 -6.98 16.12 -25.34
CA LEU A 236 -8.32 16.39 -24.81
C LEU A 236 -8.48 15.93 -23.37
N ASP A 237 -7.92 14.77 -23.01
CA ASP A 237 -7.92 14.26 -21.64
C ASP A 237 -7.13 15.18 -20.71
N ILE A 238 -5.92 15.62 -21.11
CA ILE A 238 -5.12 16.60 -20.36
C ILE A 238 -5.90 17.91 -20.16
N LEU A 239 -6.46 18.47 -21.24
CA LEU A 239 -7.24 19.72 -21.14
C LEU A 239 -8.46 19.55 -20.24
N ARG A 240 -9.15 18.41 -20.31
CA ARG A 240 -10.35 18.15 -19.52
C ARG A 240 -10.03 17.95 -18.04
N TYR A 241 -9.10 17.04 -17.73
CA TYR A 241 -8.86 16.55 -16.38
C TYR A 241 -7.84 17.40 -15.62
N VAL A 242 -6.81 17.91 -16.30
CA VAL A 242 -5.76 18.71 -15.64
C VAL A 242 -6.08 20.21 -15.63
N TYR A 243 -6.74 20.71 -16.69
CA TYR A 243 -7.05 22.14 -16.85
C TYR A 243 -8.55 22.49 -16.76
N ASP A 244 -9.38 21.53 -16.33
CA ASP A 244 -10.82 21.67 -16.15
C ASP A 244 -11.51 22.35 -17.35
N THR A 245 -11.08 22.00 -18.56
CA THR A 245 -11.49 22.70 -19.77
C THR A 245 -12.95 22.35 -20.10
N PRO A 246 -13.84 23.35 -20.23
CA PRO A 246 -15.25 23.09 -20.50
C PRO A 246 -15.48 22.36 -21.84
N PRO A 247 -16.57 21.56 -21.97
CA PRO A 247 -16.84 20.80 -23.20
C PRO A 247 -16.91 21.65 -24.48
N ALA A 248 -17.37 22.90 -24.39
CA ALA A 248 -17.40 23.81 -25.54
C ALA A 248 -15.99 24.15 -26.04
N SER A 249 -15.06 24.46 -25.13
CA SER A 249 -13.66 24.76 -25.46
C SER A 249 -12.93 23.52 -25.97
N LEU A 250 -13.24 22.32 -25.44
CA LEU A 250 -12.69 21.06 -25.95
C LEU A 250 -13.11 20.76 -27.40
N ARG A 251 -14.37 21.07 -27.76
CA ARG A 251 -14.83 20.94 -29.15
C ARG A 251 -14.08 21.89 -30.08
N GLU A 252 -13.90 23.15 -29.67
CA GLU A 252 -13.12 24.10 -30.46
C GLU A 252 -11.65 23.68 -30.56
N PHE A 253 -11.03 23.20 -29.49
CA PHE A 253 -9.67 22.65 -29.54
C PHE A 253 -9.56 21.50 -30.55
N SER A 254 -10.53 20.59 -30.58
CA SER A 254 -10.57 19.50 -31.57
C SER A 254 -10.65 20.04 -33.00
N ARG A 255 -11.44 21.10 -33.23
CA ARG A 255 -11.52 21.75 -34.54
C ARG A 255 -10.18 22.36 -34.95
N ILE A 256 -9.51 23.04 -34.01
CA ILE A 256 -8.19 23.65 -34.22
C ILE A 256 -7.14 22.58 -34.53
N TRP A 257 -7.15 21.45 -33.82
CA TRP A 257 -6.27 20.32 -34.10
C TRP A 257 -6.31 19.90 -35.57
N TYR A 258 -7.51 19.64 -36.10
CA TYR A 258 -7.67 19.24 -37.51
C TYR A 258 -7.33 20.36 -38.50
N ILE A 259 -7.51 21.63 -38.13
CA ILE A 259 -7.08 22.77 -38.95
C ILE A 259 -5.55 22.82 -39.03
N THR A 260 -4.86 22.69 -37.89
CA THR A 260 -3.40 22.65 -37.81
C THR A 260 -2.85 21.49 -38.65
N GLU A 261 -3.41 20.29 -38.49
CA GLU A 261 -3.04 19.11 -39.28
C GLU A 261 -3.19 19.34 -40.78
N ARG A 262 -4.32 19.92 -41.22
CA ARG A 262 -4.59 20.19 -42.65
C ARG A 262 -3.68 21.27 -43.25
N ILE A 263 -3.36 22.31 -42.49
CA ILE A 263 -2.56 23.45 -43.00
C ILE A 263 -1.08 23.12 -43.03
N TYR A 264 -0.57 22.51 -41.96
CA TYR A 264 0.87 22.31 -41.77
C TYR A 264 1.33 20.88 -42.06
N GLY A 265 0.40 19.94 -42.30
CA GLY A 265 0.69 18.52 -42.57
C GLY A 265 1.13 17.71 -41.34
N ARG A 266 1.28 18.36 -40.19
CA ARG A 266 1.60 17.78 -38.88
C ARG A 266 1.04 18.65 -37.77
N VAL A 267 0.91 18.11 -36.56
CA VAL A 267 0.44 18.88 -35.39
C VAL A 267 1.60 19.19 -34.43
N THR A 268 1.89 20.46 -34.22
CA THR A 268 2.90 20.94 -33.26
C THR A 268 2.28 21.90 -32.27
N LEU A 269 2.90 22.08 -31.09
CA LEU A 269 2.42 23.03 -30.08
C LEU A 269 2.38 24.46 -30.65
N LYS A 270 3.45 24.87 -31.32
CA LYS A 270 3.53 26.17 -32.02
C LYS A 270 2.44 26.29 -33.08
N GLY A 271 2.21 25.24 -33.88
CA GLY A 271 1.17 25.22 -34.91
C GLY A 271 -0.25 25.33 -34.35
N LEU A 272 -0.52 24.75 -33.17
CA LEU A 272 -1.79 24.90 -32.47
C LEU A 272 -2.00 26.33 -31.95
N ILE A 273 -0.98 26.93 -31.35
CA ILE A 273 -1.02 28.32 -30.86
C ILE A 273 -1.23 29.30 -32.03
N GLU A 274 -0.53 29.10 -33.15
CA GLU A 274 -0.74 29.91 -34.36
C GLU A 274 -2.12 29.71 -34.98
N ALA A 275 -2.64 28.49 -35.01
CA ALA A 275 -3.98 28.24 -35.53
C ALA A 275 -5.07 28.89 -34.67
N LEU A 276 -4.92 28.90 -33.34
CA LEU A 276 -5.85 29.59 -32.42
C LEU A 276 -5.91 31.10 -32.65
N THR A 277 -4.76 31.73 -32.91
CA THR A 277 -4.69 33.19 -33.13
C THR A 277 -5.27 33.59 -34.49
N LYS A 278 -5.10 32.76 -35.52
CA LYS A 278 -5.58 33.04 -36.89
C LYS A 278 -7.05 32.67 -37.12
N THR A 279 -7.60 31.74 -36.34
CA THR A 279 -8.95 31.21 -36.56
C THR A 279 -10.02 32.08 -35.89
N GLN A 280 -11.11 32.35 -36.62
CA GLN A 280 -12.28 33.01 -36.05
C GLN A 280 -12.97 32.09 -35.04
N MET A 281 -13.14 32.57 -33.81
CA MET A 281 -13.84 31.89 -32.72
C MET A 281 -14.26 32.89 -31.64
N ASN A 282 -14.95 32.43 -30.61
CA ASN A 282 -15.28 33.25 -29.45
C ASN A 282 -14.01 33.66 -28.69
N GLU A 283 -13.86 34.95 -28.37
CA GLU A 283 -12.64 35.50 -27.76
C GLU A 283 -12.31 34.85 -26.41
N SER A 284 -13.31 34.68 -25.54
CA SER A 284 -13.11 34.06 -24.22
C SER A 284 -12.65 32.61 -24.34
N ILE A 285 -13.14 31.86 -25.33
CA ILE A 285 -12.66 30.49 -25.61
C ILE A 285 -11.22 30.53 -26.13
N ARG A 286 -10.89 31.46 -27.03
CA ARG A 286 -9.55 31.62 -27.57
C ARG A 286 -8.54 31.91 -26.47
N GLU A 287 -8.78 32.95 -25.67
CA GLU A 287 -7.91 33.34 -24.54
C GLU A 287 -7.72 32.19 -23.55
N ALA A 288 -8.81 31.49 -23.23
CA ALA A 288 -8.80 30.34 -22.32
C ALA A 288 -7.96 29.17 -22.85
N LEU A 289 -8.05 28.84 -24.15
CA LEU A 289 -7.25 27.77 -24.76
C LEU A 289 -5.79 28.19 -24.92
N LEU A 290 -5.54 29.44 -25.32
CA LEU A 290 -4.19 29.98 -25.50
C LEU A 290 -3.43 30.01 -24.17
N SER A 291 -4.06 30.48 -23.10
CA SER A 291 -3.47 30.46 -21.75
C SER A 291 -3.08 29.05 -21.30
N ARG A 292 -3.93 28.05 -21.60
CA ARG A 292 -3.64 26.65 -21.28
C ARG A 292 -2.47 26.10 -22.11
N LEU A 293 -2.44 26.36 -23.43
CA LEU A 293 -1.35 25.90 -24.29
C LEU A 293 0.00 26.53 -23.94
N LEU A 294 0.03 27.82 -23.59
CA LEU A 294 1.25 28.47 -23.09
C LEU A 294 1.69 27.84 -21.76
N SER A 295 0.76 27.55 -20.85
CA SER A 295 1.07 26.83 -19.61
C SER A 295 1.61 25.42 -19.85
N ILE A 296 1.21 24.77 -20.95
CA ILE A 296 1.74 23.47 -21.38
C ILE A 296 3.15 23.62 -21.97
N GLU A 297 3.38 24.70 -22.73
CA GLU A 297 4.69 25.04 -23.30
C GLU A 297 5.73 25.30 -22.20
N ASP A 298 5.37 26.06 -21.17
CA ASP A 298 6.24 26.41 -20.02
C ASP A 298 6.74 25.20 -19.23
N LEU A 299 6.06 24.04 -19.33
CA LEU A 299 6.48 22.80 -18.67
C LEU A 299 7.64 22.10 -19.39
N GLU A 300 7.94 22.51 -20.63
CA GLU A 300 8.98 21.92 -21.51
C GLU A 300 8.87 20.40 -21.72
N PHE A 301 7.72 19.80 -21.39
CA PHE A 301 7.48 18.37 -21.55
C PHE A 301 7.19 18.00 -23.00
N PHE A 302 6.59 18.91 -23.77
CA PHE A 302 6.37 18.70 -25.19
C PHE A 302 7.52 19.28 -26.03
N ASP A 303 8.12 18.44 -26.87
CA ASP A 303 9.18 18.81 -27.79
C ASP A 303 8.91 18.13 -29.15
N ASP A 304 8.58 18.96 -30.13
CA ASP A 304 8.25 18.52 -31.48
C ASP A 304 9.50 18.32 -32.37
N GLU A 305 10.70 18.64 -31.88
CA GLU A 305 11.98 18.52 -32.58
C GLU A 305 12.74 17.26 -32.18
N ASN A 306 12.85 16.98 -30.87
CA ASN A 306 13.55 15.80 -30.34
C ASN A 306 12.67 14.94 -29.41
N PRO A 307 11.56 14.36 -29.93
CA PRO A 307 10.63 13.61 -29.11
C PRO A 307 11.14 12.21 -28.72
N GLN A 308 10.71 11.76 -27.54
CA GLN A 308 10.76 10.40 -27.05
C GLN A 308 9.32 9.88 -26.93
N SER A 309 9.04 8.76 -27.59
CA SER A 309 7.74 8.09 -27.52
C SER A 309 7.68 7.16 -26.31
N LEU A 310 6.52 7.15 -25.62
CA LEU A 310 6.29 6.24 -24.49
C LEU A 310 6.33 4.77 -24.94
N GLU A 311 5.83 4.48 -26.14
CA GLU A 311 5.86 3.16 -26.77
C GLU A 311 7.29 2.64 -26.90
N ASN A 312 8.22 3.47 -27.36
CA ASN A 312 9.63 3.09 -27.49
C ASN A 312 10.28 2.84 -26.12
N LEU A 313 10.01 3.71 -25.13
CA LEU A 313 10.51 3.54 -23.76
C LEU A 313 10.01 2.25 -23.12
N LEU A 314 8.75 1.89 -23.37
CA LEU A 314 8.17 0.62 -22.92
C LEU A 314 8.77 -0.56 -23.69
N GLY A 315 8.98 -0.45 -25.01
CA GLY A 315 9.60 -1.50 -25.82
C GLY A 315 10.97 -1.94 -25.32
N GLU A 316 11.74 -1.04 -24.70
CA GLU A 316 13.02 -1.38 -24.09
C GLU A 316 12.91 -2.30 -22.85
N LEU A 317 11.71 -2.45 -22.26
CA LEU A 317 11.44 -3.35 -21.14
C LEU A 317 10.98 -4.75 -21.59
N GLU A 318 11.30 -5.18 -22.82
CA GLU A 318 10.83 -6.44 -23.41
C GLU A 318 11.14 -7.68 -22.54
N TYR A 319 12.24 -7.69 -21.78
CA TYR A 319 12.63 -8.80 -20.89
C TYR A 319 12.27 -8.58 -19.41
N GLY A 320 11.40 -7.61 -19.12
CA GLY A 320 11.07 -7.18 -17.77
C GLY A 320 11.99 -6.05 -17.28
N GLY A 321 11.47 -5.19 -16.42
CA GLY A 321 12.18 -4.01 -15.95
C GLY A 321 11.26 -2.93 -15.36
N ALA A 322 11.87 -1.85 -14.90
CA ALA A 322 11.17 -0.73 -14.28
C ALA A 322 11.46 0.58 -15.03
N LEU A 323 10.41 1.21 -15.57
CA LEU A 323 10.44 2.58 -16.06
C LEU A 323 10.00 3.53 -14.95
N ILE A 324 10.96 4.28 -14.41
CA ILE A 324 10.74 5.26 -13.37
C ILE A 324 10.49 6.62 -14.02
N VAL A 325 9.28 7.15 -13.89
CA VAL A 325 8.95 8.53 -14.23
C VAL A 325 9.17 9.37 -12.98
N ASP A 326 10.31 10.06 -12.91
CA ASP A 326 10.72 10.89 -11.78
C ASP A 326 10.05 12.27 -11.86
N LEU A 327 9.09 12.47 -10.97
CA LEU A 327 8.25 13.66 -10.84
C LEU A 327 8.74 14.60 -9.72
N SER A 328 9.87 14.29 -9.06
CA SER A 328 10.37 15.04 -7.90
C SER A 328 10.65 16.51 -8.20
N LYS A 329 11.14 16.79 -9.41
CA LYS A 329 11.44 18.14 -9.89
C LYS A 329 10.24 18.84 -10.57
N SER A 330 9.16 18.11 -10.83
CA SER A 330 7.99 18.66 -11.51
C SER A 330 7.10 19.44 -10.54
N LEU A 331 6.57 20.58 -11.00
CA LEU A 331 5.54 21.35 -10.28
C LEU A 331 4.23 20.56 -10.20
N PRO A 332 3.34 20.82 -9.21
CA PRO A 332 2.12 20.03 -9.02
C PRO A 332 1.24 19.90 -10.26
N HIS A 333 1.06 20.98 -11.03
CA HIS A 333 0.30 20.94 -12.27
C HIS A 333 1.02 20.15 -13.38
N GLY A 334 2.35 20.28 -13.48
CA GLY A 334 3.18 19.47 -14.38
C GLY A 334 3.13 17.97 -14.05
N ARG A 335 3.11 17.60 -12.76
CA ARG A 335 2.92 16.21 -12.33
C ARG A 335 1.61 15.65 -12.85
N ARG A 336 0.51 16.38 -12.65
CA ARG A 336 -0.83 15.97 -13.14
C ARG A 336 -0.84 15.83 -14.67
N LEU A 337 -0.22 16.75 -15.39
CA LEU A 337 -0.10 16.67 -16.85
C LEU A 337 0.65 15.41 -17.31
N VAL A 338 1.83 15.15 -16.75
CA VAL A 338 2.66 14.00 -17.14
C VAL A 338 1.95 12.69 -16.79
N VAL A 339 1.34 12.60 -15.61
CA VAL A 339 0.55 11.43 -15.21
C VAL A 339 -0.60 11.21 -16.19
N GLU A 340 -1.41 12.23 -16.49
CA GLU A 340 -2.53 12.09 -17.43
C GLU A 340 -2.07 11.70 -18.83
N TYR A 341 -0.97 12.30 -19.33
CA TYR A 341 -0.34 11.90 -20.58
C TYR A 341 0.02 10.41 -20.59
N VAL A 342 0.79 9.96 -19.59
CA VAL A 342 1.27 8.57 -19.49
C VAL A 342 0.09 7.60 -19.39
N LEU A 343 -0.91 7.89 -18.56
CA LEU A 343 -2.08 7.02 -18.40
C LEU A 343 -2.93 6.92 -19.67
N SER A 344 -3.20 8.05 -20.33
CA SER A 344 -4.02 8.09 -21.54
C SER A 344 -3.32 7.36 -22.70
N LYS A 345 -2.01 7.57 -22.87
CA LYS A 345 -1.20 6.85 -23.87
C LYS A 345 -1.08 5.37 -23.52
N LEU A 346 -0.74 5.03 -22.27
CA LEU A 346 -0.65 3.64 -21.82
C LEU A 346 -1.96 2.87 -22.06
N SER A 347 -3.11 3.47 -21.75
CA SER A 347 -4.43 2.89 -22.01
C SER A 347 -4.62 2.57 -23.50
N THR A 348 -4.11 3.43 -24.38
CA THR A 348 -4.23 3.27 -25.83
C THR A 348 -3.31 2.16 -26.36
N ILE A 349 -2.05 2.14 -25.90
CA ILE A 349 -1.05 1.11 -26.25
C ILE A 349 -1.55 -0.28 -25.87
N LEU A 350 -2.00 -0.42 -24.63
CA LEU A 350 -2.42 -1.71 -24.09
C LEU A 350 -3.75 -2.21 -24.67
N LYS A 351 -4.74 -1.33 -24.91
CA LYS A 351 -6.02 -1.72 -25.54
C LYS A 351 -5.84 -2.28 -26.94
N ASN A 352 -4.82 -1.86 -27.66
CA ASN A 352 -4.50 -2.38 -28.99
C ASN A 352 -3.74 -3.72 -28.94
N ASN A 353 -3.53 -4.30 -27.74
CA ASN A 353 -2.70 -5.49 -27.49
C ASN A 353 -1.29 -5.38 -28.07
N GLN A 354 -0.77 -4.16 -28.22
CA GLN A 354 0.56 -3.91 -28.77
C GLN A 354 1.66 -4.13 -27.73
N TYR A 355 1.29 -4.16 -26.45
CA TYR A 355 2.22 -4.33 -25.35
C TYR A 355 1.61 -5.25 -24.27
N PRO A 356 2.41 -6.12 -23.63
CA PRO A 356 1.91 -7.00 -22.59
C PRO A 356 1.45 -6.25 -21.34
N PRO A 357 0.69 -6.91 -20.44
CA PRO A 357 0.29 -6.29 -19.18
C PRO A 357 1.47 -5.80 -18.34
N LEU A 358 1.25 -4.74 -17.57
CA LEU A 358 2.27 -4.14 -16.71
C LEU A 358 1.72 -3.71 -15.35
N PHE A 359 2.62 -3.64 -14.37
CA PHE A 359 2.32 -3.07 -13.06
C PHE A 359 2.52 -1.56 -13.08
N LEU A 360 1.61 -0.83 -12.46
CA LEU A 360 1.68 0.62 -12.36
C LEU A 360 1.79 1.02 -10.89
N LEU A 361 2.98 1.42 -10.45
CA LEU A 361 3.19 1.92 -9.11
C LEU A 361 3.00 3.43 -9.06
N ALA A 362 2.00 3.87 -8.30
CA ALA A 362 1.67 5.28 -8.14
C ALA A 362 2.09 5.73 -6.73
N GLU A 363 3.23 6.42 -6.61
CA GLU A 363 3.66 6.98 -5.33
C GLU A 363 2.94 8.29 -5.02
N GLU A 364 2.59 8.49 -3.74
CA GLU A 364 1.76 9.59 -3.25
C GLU A 364 0.54 9.84 -4.14
N ALA A 365 -0.17 8.75 -4.45
CA ALA A 365 -1.22 8.73 -5.46
C ALA A 365 -2.33 9.76 -5.21
N HIS A 366 -2.57 10.14 -3.95
CA HIS A 366 -3.52 11.18 -3.57
C HIS A 366 -3.24 12.56 -4.23
N LEU A 367 -2.01 12.83 -4.68
CA LEU A 367 -1.62 14.09 -5.33
C LEU A 367 -2.17 14.24 -6.75
N TYR A 368 -2.59 13.16 -7.39
CA TYR A 368 -3.08 13.19 -8.78
C TYR A 368 -4.35 12.38 -8.99
N LEU A 369 -4.71 11.42 -8.13
CA LEU A 369 -5.89 10.57 -8.28
C LEU A 369 -7.24 11.31 -8.37
N ARG A 370 -7.37 12.48 -7.72
CA ARG A 370 -8.63 13.23 -7.65
C ARG A 370 -9.03 13.92 -8.94
N ASP A 371 -8.03 14.38 -9.68
CA ASP A 371 -8.21 15.27 -10.83
C ASP A 371 -7.99 14.53 -12.17
N THR A 372 -7.78 13.21 -12.16
CA THR A 372 -7.39 12.45 -13.36
C THR A 372 -8.26 11.21 -13.57
N TYR A 373 -8.19 10.61 -14.76
CA TYR A 373 -9.09 9.55 -15.26
C TYR A 373 -8.89 8.15 -14.60
N TRP A 374 -8.78 8.08 -13.28
CA TRP A 374 -8.47 6.82 -12.59
C TRP A 374 -9.64 5.91 -12.34
N ASP A 375 -10.84 6.45 -12.09
CA ASP A 375 -12.03 5.62 -11.86
C ASP A 375 -12.29 4.67 -13.02
N ASP A 376 -12.13 5.17 -14.24
CA ASP A 376 -12.27 4.37 -15.43
C ASP A 376 -11.11 3.39 -15.64
N LEU A 377 -9.87 3.83 -15.38
CA LEU A 377 -8.71 2.95 -15.43
C LEU A 377 -8.89 1.78 -14.47
N VAL A 378 -9.27 2.03 -13.22
CA VAL A 378 -9.44 1.02 -12.18
C VAL A 378 -10.58 0.06 -12.52
N THR A 379 -11.74 0.56 -13.00
CA THR A 379 -12.86 -0.31 -13.41
C THR A 379 -12.53 -1.22 -14.59
N ARG A 380 -11.60 -0.82 -15.46
CA ARG A 380 -11.21 -1.59 -16.65
C ARG A 380 -9.80 -2.16 -16.59
N MET A 381 -9.12 -2.05 -15.46
CA MET A 381 -7.68 -2.32 -15.32
C MET A 381 -7.29 -3.73 -15.79
N ARG A 382 -8.15 -4.73 -15.51
CA ARG A 382 -7.94 -6.12 -15.91
C ARG A 382 -8.10 -6.35 -17.42
N HIS A 383 -9.00 -5.62 -18.06
CA HIS A 383 -9.20 -5.67 -19.50
C HIS A 383 -8.13 -4.90 -20.26
N ILE A 384 -7.64 -3.81 -19.67
CA ILE A 384 -6.55 -3.02 -20.23
C ILE A 384 -5.21 -3.73 -20.00
N GLY A 385 -5.03 -4.48 -18.91
CA GLY A 385 -3.74 -5.07 -18.57
C GLY A 385 -2.83 -4.13 -17.77
N VAL A 386 -3.41 -3.25 -16.96
CA VAL A 386 -2.67 -2.43 -15.98
C VAL A 386 -2.99 -2.94 -14.59
N PHE A 387 -1.98 -3.20 -13.76
CA PHE A 387 -2.16 -3.70 -12.39
C PHE A 387 -1.64 -2.65 -11.40
N PRO A 388 -2.52 -1.78 -10.85
CA PRO A 388 -2.06 -0.64 -10.07
C PRO A 388 -1.66 -1.03 -8.64
N ILE A 389 -0.57 -0.42 -8.17
CA ILE A 389 -0.10 -0.44 -6.80
C ILE A 389 -0.07 1.02 -6.32
N PHE A 390 -1.06 1.41 -5.52
CA PHE A 390 -1.18 2.77 -5.02
C PHE A 390 -0.50 2.91 -3.67
N VAL A 391 0.44 3.85 -3.56
CA VAL A 391 1.10 4.19 -2.30
C VAL A 391 0.63 5.56 -1.87
N THR A 392 0.08 5.68 -0.66
CA THR A 392 -0.41 6.97 -0.16
C THR A 392 -0.26 7.06 1.36
N ASN A 393 -0.13 8.27 1.88
CA ASN A 393 -0.28 8.55 3.31
C ASN A 393 -1.63 9.16 3.67
N GLN A 394 -2.46 9.50 2.69
CA GLN A 394 -3.80 10.09 2.87
C GLN A 394 -4.84 9.13 2.29
N PRO A 395 -5.35 8.19 3.11
CA PRO A 395 -6.25 7.17 2.63
C PRO A 395 -7.61 7.75 2.23
N ASP A 396 -8.10 8.75 2.94
CA ASP A 396 -9.35 9.48 2.70
C ASP A 396 -9.38 10.27 1.39
N MET A 397 -8.21 10.57 0.82
CA MET A 397 -8.10 11.30 -0.44
C MET A 397 -8.27 10.43 -1.68
N ILE A 398 -8.17 9.10 -1.53
CA ILE A 398 -8.36 8.13 -2.61
C ILE A 398 -9.86 7.86 -2.77
N PRO A 399 -10.42 7.83 -4.00
CA PRO A 399 -11.85 7.64 -4.21
C PRO A 399 -12.41 6.30 -3.68
N ASP A 400 -13.64 6.32 -3.14
CA ASP A 400 -14.33 5.12 -2.63
C ASP A 400 -14.53 4.03 -3.71
N SER A 401 -14.72 4.44 -4.96
CA SER A 401 -14.77 3.59 -6.15
C SER A 401 -13.51 2.74 -6.32
N VAL A 402 -12.34 3.30 -5.99
CA VAL A 402 -11.05 2.64 -6.05
C VAL A 402 -10.90 1.65 -4.89
N TYR A 403 -11.20 2.08 -3.65
CA TYR A 403 -11.09 1.19 -2.49
C TYR A 403 -11.99 -0.04 -2.58
N ARG A 404 -13.23 0.12 -3.05
CA ARG A 404 -14.14 -1.03 -3.22
C ARG A 404 -13.61 -2.07 -4.22
N GLN A 405 -12.69 -1.68 -5.09
CA GLN A 405 -12.04 -2.57 -6.05
C GLN A 405 -10.68 -3.08 -5.55
N ALA A 406 -10.18 -2.59 -4.43
CA ALA A 406 -8.91 -3.03 -3.86
C ALA A 406 -9.00 -4.51 -3.50
N ASP A 407 -8.15 -5.30 -4.14
CA ASP A 407 -8.03 -6.73 -3.86
C ASP A 407 -7.10 -6.97 -2.66
N ASN A 408 -6.08 -6.12 -2.50
CA ASN A 408 -5.06 -6.22 -1.47
C ASN A 408 -4.83 -4.85 -0.82
N ILE A 409 -4.67 -4.83 0.51
CA ILE A 409 -4.31 -3.61 1.24
C ILE A 409 -3.19 -3.93 2.23
N PHE A 410 -2.14 -3.12 2.22
CA PHE A 410 -1.07 -3.12 3.21
C PHE A 410 -1.24 -1.89 4.11
N LEU A 411 -1.56 -2.13 5.38
CA LEU A 411 -1.88 -1.11 6.38
C LEU A 411 -0.70 -0.95 7.34
N PHE A 412 0.06 0.13 7.16
CA PHE A 412 1.02 0.61 8.14
C PHE A 412 0.33 1.50 9.18
N ASN A 413 1.06 1.84 10.24
CA ASN A 413 0.53 2.60 11.36
C ASN A 413 -0.21 3.88 10.93
N PHE A 414 -1.41 4.07 11.50
CA PHE A 414 -2.21 5.28 11.42
C PHE A 414 -2.70 5.65 12.82
N THR A 415 -2.72 6.96 13.11
CA THR A 415 -3.12 7.48 14.42
C THR A 415 -4.48 8.18 14.40
N ASN A 416 -4.92 8.64 13.23
CA ASN A 416 -6.19 9.33 13.06
C ASN A 416 -7.34 8.32 13.04
N ASP A 417 -8.30 8.47 13.96
CA ASP A 417 -9.42 7.55 14.08
C ASP A 417 -10.38 7.62 12.87
N SER A 418 -10.50 8.79 12.22
CA SER A 418 -11.32 8.93 11.00
C SER A 418 -10.74 8.17 9.81
N ASP A 419 -9.41 8.21 9.63
CA ASP A 419 -8.71 7.41 8.62
C ASP A 419 -8.86 5.92 8.90
N LEU A 420 -8.74 5.51 10.18
CA LEU A 420 -8.92 4.11 10.57
C LEU A 420 -10.37 3.63 10.35
N ASP A 421 -11.37 4.45 10.62
CA ASP A 421 -12.78 4.16 10.33
C ASP A 421 -13.03 3.98 8.84
N TYR A 422 -12.40 4.83 8.03
CA TYR A 422 -12.50 4.76 6.59
C TYR A 422 -11.82 3.48 6.04
N LEU A 423 -10.59 3.20 6.48
CA LEU A 423 -9.86 1.99 6.10
C LEU A 423 -10.58 0.72 6.54
N ALA A 424 -11.18 0.72 7.74
CA ALA A 424 -11.98 -0.39 8.23
C ALA A 424 -13.15 -0.71 7.30
N LYS A 425 -13.88 0.31 6.83
CA LYS A 425 -15.00 0.16 5.88
C LYS A 425 -14.54 -0.34 4.51
N ALA A 426 -13.35 0.08 4.07
CA ALA A 426 -12.77 -0.31 2.78
C ALA A 426 -12.12 -1.70 2.80
N SER A 427 -11.69 -2.17 3.97
CA SER A 427 -10.99 -3.45 4.12
C SER A 427 -11.94 -4.65 4.20
N ARG A 428 -11.41 -5.84 3.92
CA ARG A 428 -12.13 -7.13 4.08
C ARG A 428 -12.09 -7.67 5.51
N VAL A 429 -11.66 -6.84 6.47
CA VAL A 429 -11.40 -7.24 7.85
C VAL A 429 -12.30 -6.43 8.78
N ASP A 430 -12.61 -6.98 9.95
CA ASP A 430 -13.40 -6.28 10.95
C ASP A 430 -12.71 -4.97 11.41
N ALA A 431 -13.54 -3.97 11.68
CA ALA A 431 -13.07 -2.64 12.07
C ALA A 431 -12.26 -2.65 13.36
N GLU A 432 -12.55 -3.57 14.28
CA GLU A 432 -11.85 -3.66 15.56
C GLU A 432 -10.39 -4.09 15.37
N THR A 433 -10.14 -5.07 14.51
CA THR A 433 -8.78 -5.49 14.13
C THR A 433 -8.01 -4.33 13.50
N VAL A 434 -8.59 -3.63 12.53
CA VAL A 434 -7.93 -2.48 11.89
C VAL A 434 -7.57 -1.42 12.95
N LYS A 435 -8.54 -1.01 13.77
CA LYS A 435 -8.32 0.04 14.78
C LYS A 435 -7.31 -0.33 15.87
N ARG A 436 -7.36 -1.56 16.39
CA ARG A 436 -6.50 -1.97 17.50
C ARG A 436 -5.11 -2.40 17.02
N VAL A 437 -5.02 -3.15 15.93
CA VAL A 437 -3.73 -3.63 15.42
C VAL A 437 -2.98 -2.49 14.73
N VAL A 438 -3.58 -1.84 13.72
CA VAL A 438 -2.88 -0.85 12.89
C VAL A 438 -2.39 0.33 13.71
N LYS A 439 -3.19 0.83 14.66
CA LYS A 439 -2.82 1.97 15.52
C LYS A 439 -1.59 1.71 16.39
N ALA A 440 -1.29 0.44 16.69
CA ALA A 440 -0.17 0.03 17.53
C ALA A 440 1.02 -0.55 16.75
N LEU A 441 0.95 -0.65 15.42
CA LEU A 441 2.05 -1.19 14.63
C LEU A 441 3.31 -0.30 14.75
N PRO A 442 4.48 -0.87 15.04
CA PRO A 442 5.74 -0.14 14.97
C PRO A 442 6.15 0.19 13.52
N PRO A 443 7.13 1.08 13.32
CA PRO A 443 7.73 1.32 12.01
C PRO A 443 8.21 0.02 11.36
N LYS A 444 8.16 -0.03 10.02
CA LYS A 444 8.48 -1.20 9.18
C LYS A 444 7.62 -2.45 9.43
N ARG A 445 6.50 -2.33 10.18
CA ARG A 445 5.49 -3.39 10.29
C ARG A 445 4.19 -2.95 9.65
N CYS A 446 3.54 -3.87 8.93
CA CYS A 446 2.25 -3.63 8.30
C CYS A 446 1.30 -4.81 8.55
N LEU A 447 0.01 -4.51 8.61
CA LEU A 447 -1.06 -5.50 8.54
C LEU A 447 -1.41 -5.69 7.05
N ILE A 448 -1.25 -6.89 6.55
CA ILE A 448 -1.58 -7.29 5.19
C ILE A 448 -3.00 -7.88 5.21
N VAL A 449 -3.87 -7.41 4.32
CA VAL A 449 -5.24 -7.90 4.18
C VAL A 449 -5.61 -8.08 2.70
N GLY A 450 -6.54 -8.99 2.45
CA GLY A 450 -7.08 -9.27 1.12
C GLY A 450 -6.54 -10.55 0.49
N ARG A 451 -6.68 -10.65 -0.84
CA ARG A 451 -6.42 -11.91 -1.58
C ARG A 451 -4.98 -12.40 -1.49
N ILE A 452 -4.03 -11.48 -1.30
CA ILE A 452 -2.60 -11.77 -1.17
C ILE A 452 -2.26 -12.65 0.03
N VAL A 453 -3.11 -12.64 1.07
CA VAL A 453 -2.97 -13.47 2.28
C VAL A 453 -4.18 -14.39 2.47
N ASN A 454 -4.85 -14.74 1.36
CA ASN A 454 -6.04 -15.59 1.35
C ASN A 454 -7.14 -15.11 2.33
N ASP A 455 -7.31 -13.78 2.43
CA ASP A 455 -8.25 -13.11 3.35
C ASP A 455 -7.99 -13.37 4.86
N ILE A 456 -6.84 -13.95 5.23
CA ILE A 456 -6.38 -14.08 6.62
C ILE A 456 -5.46 -12.90 6.95
N PRO A 457 -5.81 -12.00 7.90
CA PRO A 457 -5.01 -10.81 8.17
C PRO A 457 -3.66 -11.17 8.79
N VAL A 458 -2.54 -10.76 8.19
CA VAL A 458 -1.19 -11.10 8.70
C VAL A 458 -0.41 -9.85 9.02
N VAL A 459 0.21 -9.80 10.20
CA VAL A 459 1.19 -8.75 10.54
C VAL A 459 2.57 -9.21 10.11
N VAL A 460 3.23 -8.40 9.29
CA VAL A 460 4.57 -8.68 8.77
C VAL A 460 5.50 -7.52 9.11
N LYS A 461 6.68 -7.86 9.64
CA LYS A 461 7.83 -6.97 9.71
C LYS A 461 8.56 -7.04 8.37
N VAL A 462 8.50 -5.95 7.62
CA VAL A 462 9.10 -5.87 6.28
C VAL A 462 10.62 -5.98 6.41
N ARG A 463 11.22 -6.88 5.63
CA ARG A 463 12.68 -7.08 5.63
C ARG A 463 13.40 -5.85 5.09
N GLU A 464 14.66 -5.71 5.45
CA GLU A 464 15.51 -4.69 4.86
C GLU A 464 15.86 -5.03 3.40
N LEU A 465 16.06 -3.98 2.61
CA LEU A 465 16.45 -4.06 1.21
C LEU A 465 17.92 -3.69 1.11
N HIS A 466 18.72 -4.52 0.44
CA HIS A 466 20.15 -4.28 0.24
C HIS A 466 20.43 -3.35 -0.96
N VAL A 467 19.53 -2.40 -1.21
CA VAL A 467 19.63 -1.40 -2.28
C VAL A 467 19.63 0.01 -1.71
N LYS A 468 20.31 0.93 -2.39
CA LYS A 468 20.41 2.32 -1.97
C LYS A 468 19.06 2.99 -2.14
N THR A 469 18.43 3.36 -1.03
CA THR A 469 17.26 4.24 -1.10
C THR A 469 17.73 5.67 -1.20
N MET A 470 17.40 6.35 -2.30
CA MET A 470 17.51 7.81 -2.41
C MET A 470 16.41 8.43 -1.54
N GLY A 471 16.63 9.62 -0.98
CA GLY A 471 15.65 10.30 -0.10
C GLY A 471 16.13 10.58 1.33
N GLU A 472 17.44 10.72 1.58
CA GLU A 472 17.90 11.26 2.86
C GLU A 472 17.29 12.65 3.07
N THR A 473 16.47 12.79 4.11
CA THR A 473 16.00 14.09 4.57
C THR A 473 17.21 14.99 4.76
N LYS A 474 17.19 16.17 4.14
CA LYS A 474 18.23 17.17 4.39
C LYS A 474 18.10 17.64 5.84
N LEU A 475 18.83 16.99 6.73
CA LEU A 475 18.85 17.32 8.15
C LEU A 475 19.87 18.43 8.38
N PHE A 476 19.48 19.41 9.20
CA PHE A 476 20.39 20.46 9.66
C PHE A 476 21.51 19.88 10.55
N PHE A 477 21.22 18.80 11.28
CA PHE A 477 22.16 18.10 12.13
C PHE A 477 22.59 16.79 11.46
N THR A 478 23.67 16.82 10.69
CA THR A 478 24.32 15.61 10.18
C THR A 478 25.07 14.93 11.33
N GLN A 479 24.63 13.74 11.75
CA GLN A 479 25.47 12.92 12.64
C GLN A 479 26.73 12.50 11.87
N PRO A 480 27.92 12.54 12.49
CA PRO A 480 29.11 11.97 11.88
C PRO A 480 28.85 10.49 11.56
N GLN A 481 29.17 10.07 10.34
CA GLN A 481 29.07 8.67 9.97
C GLN A 481 29.95 7.84 10.91
N ARG A 482 29.42 6.71 11.42
CA ARG A 482 30.19 5.72 12.19
C ARG A 482 31.31 5.19 11.29
N GLY A 483 32.47 5.82 11.38
CA GLY A 483 33.63 5.68 10.51
C GLY A 483 34.69 6.73 10.80
N ASP A 484 34.30 7.88 11.36
CA ASP A 484 35.20 8.97 11.78
C ASP A 484 35.37 9.07 13.31
N LEU A 485 35.37 7.93 14.03
CA LEU A 485 35.78 7.86 15.45
C LEU A 485 36.74 6.70 15.69
#